data_AF-F7S3E9-F1
#
_entry.id   AF-F7S3E9-F1
#
_cell.length_a   1.000
_cell.length_b   1.000
_cell.length_c   1.000
_cell.angle_alpha   90.00
_cell.angle_beta   90.00
_cell.angle_gamma   90.00
#
_symmetry.space_group_name_H-M   'P 1'
#
loop_
_entity.id
_entity.type
_entity.pdbx_description
1 polymer ?
#
loop_
_entity_poly.entity_id
_entity_poly.type
_entity_poly.pdbx_seq_one_letter_code
_entity_poly.pdbx_strand_id
1 'polypeptide(L)'
;MTPADAPSRLTDRAGLPLTGGSLALNFRAVSLLEGIRAAIAVAGTLAAGALLDQPQLALAALGALLACFTDPGGALPARLPPMLIFGVAGAICLGGFGLLDGASPLLAIPVAGLAIFCCSLARIYGQGGLLTGNLLAVTIVLALDMPTGSPVAALHAAFGFWAGAAEAAILTLALWRIRPFGPARAALADAALALAELARDLAEREADAGGETGFDLHARGHRRAVREAIERARAVTQ
;
A
#
# COMPACT_ATOMS: atom_id res chain seq x y z
N MET A 1 -33.32 31.98 15.08
CA MET A 1 -32.35 30.89 14.85
C MET A 1 -32.18 30.75 13.35
N THR A 2 -31.02 31.15 12.84
CA THR A 2 -30.66 31.09 11.42
C THR A 2 -30.30 29.64 11.02
N PRO A 3 -30.70 29.16 9.83
CA PRO A 3 -30.51 27.78 9.39
C PRO A 3 -29.07 27.46 8.93
N ALA A 4 -28.06 28.13 9.51
CA ALA A 4 -26.66 28.01 9.12
C ALA A 4 -25.84 27.01 9.96
N ASP A 5 -26.41 26.46 11.04
CA ASP A 5 -25.67 25.69 12.05
C ASP A 5 -25.96 24.17 12.04
N ALA A 6 -26.54 23.62 10.97
CA ALA A 6 -26.66 22.17 10.86
C ALA A 6 -25.29 21.57 10.51
N PRO A 7 -24.63 20.80 11.42
CA PRO A 7 -23.34 20.19 11.11
C PRO A 7 -23.51 19.25 9.91
N SER A 8 -22.71 19.46 8.88
CA SER A 8 -22.67 18.61 7.70
C SER A 8 -22.28 17.19 8.13
N ARG A 9 -23.24 16.26 8.09
CA ARG A 9 -23.08 14.85 8.50
C ARG A 9 -22.02 14.06 7.69
N LEU A 10 -21.36 14.71 6.73
CA LEU A 10 -20.22 14.21 5.98
C LEU A 10 -18.98 13.94 6.86
N THR A 11 -18.85 14.60 8.02
CA THR A 11 -17.67 14.45 8.89
C THR A 11 -17.76 13.28 9.87
N ASP A 12 -18.91 12.61 9.99
CA ASP A 12 -19.16 11.61 11.04
C ASP A 12 -19.03 10.15 10.55
N ARG A 13 -18.53 9.94 9.33
CA ARG A 13 -18.45 8.61 8.70
C ARG A 13 -17.03 8.16 8.39
N ALA A 14 -16.17 8.22 9.41
CA ALA A 14 -15.07 7.27 9.69
C ALA A 14 -14.07 7.94 10.64
N GLY A 15 -14.03 7.50 11.89
CA GLY A 15 -13.03 7.93 12.86
C GLY A 15 -13.62 8.82 13.95
N LEU A 16 -13.40 8.40 15.20
CA LEU A 16 -13.57 9.28 16.35
C LEU A 16 -12.73 10.54 16.10
N PRO A 17 -13.28 11.76 16.20
CA PRO A 17 -12.50 12.97 16.14
C PRO A 17 -11.64 13.03 17.40
N LEU A 18 -10.43 12.48 17.33
CA LEU A 18 -9.39 12.78 18.29
C LEU A 18 -9.00 14.24 18.04
N THR A 19 -9.28 15.08 19.02
CA THR A 19 -8.97 16.51 19.05
C THR A 19 -7.55 16.77 18.55
N GLY A 20 -7.43 17.33 17.33
CA GLY A 20 -6.16 17.75 16.73
C GLY A 20 -5.60 16.79 15.69
N GLY A 21 -6.11 16.87 14.45
CA GLY A 21 -5.61 16.13 13.28
C GLY A 21 -6.56 15.02 12.86
N SER A 22 -7.12 15.11 11.66
CA SER A 22 -8.06 14.11 11.13
C SER A 22 -7.33 12.83 10.72
N LEU A 23 -6.89 12.03 11.70
CA LEU A 23 -6.51 10.65 11.47
C LEU A 23 -7.79 9.79 11.56
N ALA A 24 -8.58 9.81 10.49
CA ALA A 24 -9.74 8.96 10.33
C ALA A 24 -9.29 7.49 10.24
N LEU A 25 -9.24 6.78 11.38
CA LEU A 25 -8.91 5.35 11.42
C LEU A 25 -10.07 4.53 10.86
N ASN A 26 -9.94 4.11 9.61
CA ASN A 26 -10.89 3.20 8.98
C ASN A 26 -10.52 1.74 9.26
N PHE A 27 -11.04 1.16 10.33
CA PHE A 27 -10.81 -0.25 10.68
C PHE A 27 -11.32 -1.26 9.64
N ARG A 28 -12.23 -0.85 8.73
CA ARG A 28 -12.63 -1.71 7.60
C ARG A 28 -11.56 -1.80 6.52
N ALA A 29 -10.64 -0.84 6.46
CA ALA A 29 -9.50 -0.88 5.55
C ALA A 29 -8.38 -1.81 6.06
N VAL A 30 -8.42 -2.23 7.33
CA VAL A 30 -7.44 -3.16 7.91
C VAL A 30 -7.86 -4.60 7.61
N SER A 31 -7.12 -5.26 6.73
CA SER A 31 -7.32 -6.67 6.39
C SER A 31 -6.53 -7.56 7.35
N LEU A 32 -7.19 -8.04 8.41
CA LEU A 32 -6.58 -8.97 9.38
C LEU A 32 -6.00 -10.22 8.69
N LEU A 33 -6.65 -10.68 7.62
CA LEU A 33 -6.23 -11.88 6.90
C LEU A 33 -4.94 -11.65 6.09
N GLU A 34 -4.73 -10.45 5.55
CA GLU A 34 -3.45 -10.09 4.92
C GLU A 34 -2.32 -10.04 5.96
N GLY A 35 -2.61 -9.53 7.17
CA GLY A 35 -1.68 -9.55 8.30
C GLY A 35 -1.32 -10.97 8.73
N ILE A 36 -2.29 -11.88 8.86
CA ILE A 36 -2.06 -13.30 9.16
C ILE A 36 -1.19 -13.96 8.09
N ARG A 37 -1.45 -13.67 6.81
CA ARG A 37 -0.63 -14.18 5.72
C ARG A 37 0.82 -13.71 5.83
N ALA A 38 1.03 -12.41 6.05
CA ALA A 38 2.38 -11.87 6.24
C ALA A 38 3.07 -12.51 7.46
N ALA A 39 2.33 -12.70 8.56
CA ALA A 39 2.85 -13.38 9.74
C ALA A 39 3.24 -14.84 9.46
N ILE A 40 2.43 -15.59 8.71
CA ILE A 40 2.73 -16.98 8.34
C ILE A 40 3.93 -17.05 7.41
N ALA A 41 4.03 -16.16 6.42
CA ALA A 41 5.18 -16.11 5.53
C ALA A 41 6.47 -15.87 6.34
N VAL A 42 6.48 -14.81 7.15
CA VAL A 42 7.66 -14.45 7.96
C VAL A 42 7.99 -15.51 9.01
N ALA A 43 7.00 -15.93 9.81
CA ALA A 43 7.21 -16.92 10.86
C ALA A 43 7.57 -18.28 10.28
N GLY A 44 7.01 -18.66 9.12
CA GLY A 44 7.36 -19.87 8.39
C GLY A 44 8.83 -19.87 7.96
N THR A 45 9.28 -18.81 7.30
CA THR A 45 10.69 -18.67 6.88
C THR A 45 11.64 -18.65 8.09
N LEU A 46 11.29 -17.94 9.18
CA LEU A 46 12.10 -17.90 10.40
C LEU A 46 12.14 -19.25 11.13
N ALA A 47 11.00 -19.94 11.23
CA ALA A 47 10.93 -21.26 11.85
C ALA A 47 11.75 -22.28 11.04
N ALA A 48 11.69 -22.22 9.71
CA ALA A 48 12.56 -23.04 8.86
C ALA A 48 14.05 -22.74 9.10
N GLY A 49 14.42 -21.46 9.26
CA GLY A 49 15.78 -21.06 9.62
C GLY A 49 16.25 -21.60 10.96
N ALA A 50 15.38 -21.54 11.98
CA ALA A 50 15.67 -22.05 13.31
C ALA A 50 15.79 -23.58 13.33
N LEU A 51 14.97 -24.30 12.54
CA LEU A 51 14.99 -25.76 12.47
C LEU A 51 16.19 -26.30 11.67
N LEU A 52 16.70 -25.53 10.72
CA LEU A 52 17.83 -25.91 9.85
C LEU A 52 19.17 -25.36 10.34
N ASP A 53 19.20 -24.62 11.46
CA ASP A 53 20.37 -23.89 11.95
C ASP A 53 20.99 -22.96 10.88
N GLN A 54 20.13 -22.35 10.06
CA GLN A 54 20.51 -21.47 8.95
C GLN A 54 20.08 -20.02 9.26
N PRO A 55 20.92 -19.23 9.96
CA PRO A 55 20.58 -17.84 10.31
C PRO A 55 20.41 -16.92 9.09
N GLN A 56 20.91 -17.36 7.92
CA GLN A 56 20.80 -16.67 6.64
C GLN A 56 19.33 -16.51 6.18
N LEU A 57 18.41 -17.34 6.69
CA LEU A 57 16.98 -17.22 6.42
C LEU A 57 16.33 -15.97 7.02
N ALA A 58 17.03 -15.22 7.89
CA ALA A 58 16.55 -13.92 8.35
C ALA A 58 16.36 -12.92 7.19
N LEU A 59 17.26 -12.93 6.20
CA LEU A 59 17.12 -12.07 5.01
C LEU A 59 15.98 -12.54 4.11
N ALA A 60 15.73 -13.84 4.05
CA ALA A 60 14.56 -14.38 3.36
C ALA A 60 13.27 -13.92 4.07
N ALA A 61 13.21 -14.00 5.39
CA ALA A 61 12.05 -13.52 6.15
C ALA A 61 11.78 -12.02 5.93
N LEU A 62 12.84 -11.19 5.84
CA LEU A 62 12.74 -9.78 5.48
C LEU A 62 12.17 -9.59 4.05
N GLY A 63 12.69 -10.34 3.08
CA GLY A 63 12.19 -10.32 1.70
C GLY A 63 10.73 -10.73 1.61
N ALA A 64 10.32 -11.75 2.37
CA ALA A 64 8.94 -12.22 2.46
C ALA A 64 8.00 -11.15 3.04
N LEU A 65 8.42 -10.49 4.13
CA LEU A 65 7.67 -9.41 4.77
C LEU A 65 7.43 -8.24 3.81
N LEU A 66 8.50 -7.73 3.19
CA LEU A 66 8.40 -6.56 2.32
C LEU A 66 7.63 -6.89 1.04
N ALA A 67 7.78 -8.10 0.49
CA ALA A 67 6.98 -8.53 -0.66
C ALA A 67 5.47 -8.61 -0.32
N CYS A 68 5.12 -9.02 0.90
CA CYS A 68 3.73 -8.98 1.36
C CYS A 68 3.17 -7.56 1.44
N PHE A 69 3.99 -6.56 1.76
CA PHE A 69 3.59 -5.15 1.79
C PHE A 69 3.53 -4.48 0.41
N THR A 70 4.17 -5.05 -0.62
CA THR A 70 4.02 -4.57 -2.00
C THR A 70 2.77 -5.09 -2.69
N ASP A 71 2.04 -6.04 -2.09
CA ASP A 71 0.78 -6.56 -2.62
C ASP A 71 -0.33 -5.49 -2.50
N PRO A 72 -0.81 -4.89 -3.60
CA PRO A 72 -1.90 -3.93 -3.55
C PRO A 72 -3.27 -4.57 -3.26
N GLY A 73 -3.36 -5.91 -3.25
CA GLY A 73 -4.62 -6.64 -3.19
C GLY A 73 -5.37 -6.65 -4.53
N GLY A 74 -6.53 -7.30 -4.58
CA GLY A 74 -7.38 -7.34 -5.78
C GLY A 74 -7.14 -8.52 -6.73
N ALA A 75 -7.33 -8.31 -8.03
CA ALA A 75 -7.21 -9.35 -9.04
C ALA A 75 -5.76 -9.76 -9.31
N LEU A 76 -5.54 -11.02 -9.72
CA LEU A 76 -4.19 -11.58 -9.93
C LEU A 76 -3.27 -10.71 -10.83
N PRO A 77 -3.74 -10.15 -11.95
CA PRO A 77 -2.89 -9.32 -12.81
C PRO A 77 -2.42 -8.01 -12.16
N ALA A 78 -3.15 -7.50 -11.16
CA ALA A 78 -2.76 -6.30 -10.43
C ALA A 78 -1.72 -6.58 -9.34
N ARG A 79 -1.70 -7.82 -8.81
CA ARG A 79 -0.85 -8.24 -7.69
C ARG A 79 0.51 -8.76 -8.15
N LEU A 80 0.52 -9.51 -9.26
CA LEU A 80 1.71 -10.21 -9.73
C LEU A 80 2.87 -9.27 -10.08
N PRO A 81 2.70 -8.20 -10.87
CA PRO A 81 3.82 -7.37 -11.30
C PRO A 81 4.51 -6.64 -10.13
N PRO A 82 3.81 -5.95 -9.21
CA PRO A 82 4.46 -5.28 -8.08
C PRO A 82 5.31 -6.22 -7.22
N MET A 83 4.80 -7.40 -6.89
CA MET A 83 5.52 -8.36 -6.05
C MET A 83 6.77 -8.93 -6.74
N LEU A 84 6.67 -9.27 -8.03
CA LEU A 84 7.82 -9.79 -8.79
C LEU A 84 8.88 -8.72 -9.04
N ILE A 85 8.46 -7.52 -9.46
CA ILE A 85 9.37 -6.39 -9.68
C ILE A 85 10.07 -6.05 -8.37
N PHE A 86 9.33 -5.97 -7.26
CA PHE A 86 9.89 -5.74 -5.95
C PHE A 86 10.89 -6.82 -5.55
N GLY A 87 10.57 -8.10 -5.69
CA GLY A 87 11.46 -9.19 -5.31
C GLY A 87 12.80 -9.12 -6.05
N VAL A 88 12.77 -8.88 -7.37
CA VAL A 88 13.98 -8.78 -8.19
C VAL A 88 14.74 -7.48 -7.93
N ALA A 89 14.07 -6.34 -8.00
CA ALA A 89 14.72 -5.04 -7.81
C ALA A 89 15.23 -4.88 -6.37
N GLY A 90 14.48 -5.37 -5.37
CA GLY A 90 14.88 -5.35 -3.96
C GLY A 90 16.11 -6.19 -3.71
N ALA A 91 16.22 -7.38 -4.31
CA ALA A 91 17.42 -8.21 -4.24
C ALA A 91 18.64 -7.53 -4.88
N ILE A 92 18.46 -6.89 -6.05
CA ILE A 92 19.51 -6.11 -6.70
C ILE A 92 19.94 -4.93 -5.83
N CYS A 93 18.99 -4.19 -5.25
CA CYS A 93 19.29 -3.08 -4.35
C CYS A 93 20.01 -3.56 -3.10
N LEU A 94 19.55 -4.64 -2.46
CA LEU A 94 20.15 -5.17 -1.23
C LEU A 94 21.61 -5.58 -1.45
N GLY A 95 21.87 -6.43 -2.46
CA GLY A 95 23.23 -6.86 -2.78
C GLY A 95 24.11 -5.73 -3.32
N GLY A 96 23.56 -4.91 -4.20
CA GLY A 96 24.30 -3.82 -4.86
C GLY A 96 24.72 -2.71 -3.89
N PHE A 97 23.80 -2.22 -3.06
CA PHE A 97 24.11 -1.19 -2.07
C PHE A 97 24.91 -1.73 -0.89
N GLY A 98 24.68 -2.98 -0.46
CA GLY A 98 25.54 -3.62 0.54
C GLY A 98 26.99 -3.74 0.07
N LEU A 99 27.22 -4.09 -1.21
CA LEU A 99 28.57 -4.16 -1.78
C LEU A 99 29.18 -2.76 -1.95
N LEU A 100 28.39 -1.79 -2.39
CA LEU A 100 28.84 -0.42 -2.61
C LEU A 100 29.26 0.26 -1.29
N ASP A 101 28.46 0.07 -0.23
CA ASP A 101 28.76 0.60 1.10
C ASP A 101 30.01 -0.07 1.70
N GLY A 102 30.13 -1.39 1.55
CA GLY A 102 31.34 -2.13 1.95
C GLY A 102 32.62 -1.68 1.24
N ALA A 103 32.52 -1.12 0.03
CA ALA A 103 33.66 -0.60 -0.72
C ALA A 103 33.94 0.89 -0.45
N SER A 104 32.91 1.73 -0.40
CA SER A 104 33.03 3.17 -0.17
C SER A 104 31.71 3.78 0.35
N PRO A 105 31.57 3.99 1.66
CA PRO A 105 30.38 4.61 2.24
C PRO A 105 30.13 6.03 1.70
N LEU A 106 31.21 6.79 1.43
CA LEU A 106 31.15 8.15 0.89
C LEU A 106 30.47 8.20 -0.48
N LEU A 107 30.59 7.13 -1.28
CA LEU A 107 29.95 7.03 -2.59
C LEU A 107 28.58 6.34 -2.49
N ALA A 108 28.40 5.41 -1.56
CA ALA A 108 27.13 4.71 -1.36
C ALA A 108 25.98 5.66 -0.99
N ILE A 109 26.22 6.62 -0.09
CA ILE A 109 25.21 7.58 0.38
C ILE A 109 24.59 8.42 -0.76
N PRO A 110 25.36 9.16 -1.59
CA PRO A 110 24.77 9.97 -2.66
C PRO A 110 24.10 9.12 -3.75
N VAL A 111 24.65 7.94 -4.07
CA VAL A 111 24.06 7.01 -5.05
C VAL A 111 22.74 6.44 -4.52
N ALA A 112 22.67 6.10 -3.24
CA ALA A 112 21.45 5.66 -2.59
C ALA A 112 20.39 6.78 -2.56
N GLY A 113 20.79 8.02 -2.28
CA GLY A 113 19.90 9.18 -2.35
C GLY A 113 19.27 9.36 -3.73
N LEU A 114 20.07 9.24 -4.79
CA LEU A 114 19.57 9.30 -6.17
C LEU A 114 18.64 8.12 -6.49
N ALA A 115 18.99 6.90 -6.06
CA ALA A 115 18.15 5.72 -6.28
C ALA A 115 16.80 5.82 -5.54
N ILE A 116 16.80 6.30 -4.29
CA ILE A 116 15.58 6.57 -3.50
C ILE A 116 14.73 7.63 -4.19
N PHE A 117 15.35 8.70 -4.70
CA PHE A 117 14.65 9.71 -5.50
C PHE A 117 13.99 9.09 -6.73
N CYS A 118 14.70 8.25 -7.48
CA CYS A 118 14.11 7.51 -8.61
C CYS A 118 12.98 6.57 -8.18
N CYS A 119 13.09 5.90 -7.03
CA CYS A 119 12.03 5.06 -6.49
C CYS A 119 10.75 5.87 -6.17
N SER A 120 10.88 7.12 -5.72
CA SER A 120 9.74 8.00 -5.47
C SER A 120 8.93 8.33 -6.74
N LEU A 121 9.58 8.28 -7.91
CA LEU A 121 8.93 8.48 -9.20
C LEU A 121 8.09 7.29 -9.63
N ALA A 122 8.28 6.09 -9.04
CA ALA A 122 7.53 4.89 -9.40
C ALA A 122 6.00 5.04 -9.20
N ARG A 123 5.57 6.01 -8.39
CA ARG A 123 4.14 6.33 -8.20
C ARG A 123 3.40 6.69 -9.49
N ILE A 124 4.10 7.08 -10.57
CA ILE A 124 3.48 7.33 -11.88
C ILE A 124 2.80 6.09 -12.46
N TYR A 125 3.21 4.89 -12.03
CA TYR A 125 2.64 3.61 -12.43
C TYR A 125 1.45 3.18 -11.54
N GLY A 126 0.86 4.11 -10.80
CA GLY A 126 -0.28 3.86 -9.93
C GLY A 126 0.10 3.25 -8.58
N GLN A 127 -0.87 2.60 -7.94
CA GLN A 127 -0.74 2.13 -6.54
C GLN A 127 0.36 1.06 -6.38
N GLY A 128 0.47 0.12 -7.32
CA GLY A 128 1.52 -0.91 -7.29
C GLY A 128 2.93 -0.30 -7.39
N GLY A 129 3.09 0.72 -8.25
CA GLY A 129 4.34 1.47 -8.37
C GLY A 129 4.68 2.28 -7.11
N LEU A 130 3.69 2.91 -6.48
CA LEU A 130 3.86 3.62 -5.21
C LEU A 130 4.35 2.68 -4.09
N LEU A 131 3.70 1.54 -3.89
CA LEU A 131 4.10 0.57 -2.85
C LEU A 131 5.49 0.00 -3.13
N THR A 132 5.75 -0.41 -4.38
CA THR A 132 7.04 -0.97 -4.79
C THR A 132 8.16 0.05 -4.61
N GLY A 133 7.98 1.28 -5.06
CA GLY A 133 8.98 2.35 -4.91
C GLY A 133 9.28 2.67 -3.45
N ASN A 134 8.25 2.78 -2.62
CA ASN A 134 8.43 3.05 -1.18
C ASN A 134 9.22 1.93 -0.49
N LEU A 135 8.91 0.67 -0.77
CA LEU A 135 9.63 -0.44 -0.13
C LEU A 135 11.00 -0.71 -0.73
N LEU A 136 11.23 -0.37 -2.00
CA LEU A 136 12.58 -0.35 -2.56
C LEU A 136 13.45 0.67 -1.84
N ALA A 137 12.92 1.87 -1.56
CA ALA A 137 13.64 2.87 -0.76
C ALA A 137 13.99 2.33 0.63
N VAL A 138 13.05 1.66 1.30
CA VAL A 138 13.32 0.97 2.60
C VAL A 138 14.42 -0.08 2.45
N THR A 139 14.35 -0.89 1.39
CA THR A 139 15.36 -1.95 1.13
C THR A 139 16.75 -1.36 0.90
N ILE A 140 16.85 -0.24 0.17
CA ILE A 140 18.12 0.48 -0.04
C ILE A 140 18.68 0.96 1.29
N VAL A 141 17.86 1.56 2.16
CA VAL A 141 18.30 2.02 3.48
C VAL A 141 18.79 0.85 4.34
N LEU A 142 18.07 -0.27 4.34
CA LEU A 142 18.49 -1.48 5.06
C LEU A 142 19.80 -2.05 4.51
N ALA A 143 20.02 -1.97 3.19
CA ALA A 143 21.25 -2.42 2.56
C ALA A 143 22.48 -1.63 3.03
N LEU A 144 22.34 -0.33 3.26
CA LEU A 144 23.41 0.52 3.80
C LEU A 144 23.75 0.21 5.26
N ASP A 145 22.85 -0.44 6.00
CA ASP A 145 23.12 -0.91 7.37
C ASP A 145 23.78 -2.30 7.38
N MET A 146 23.89 -2.95 6.21
CA MET A 146 24.44 -4.30 6.05
C MET A 146 25.58 -4.34 5.02
N PRO A 147 26.69 -3.62 5.25
CA PRO A 147 27.82 -3.61 4.32
C PRO A 147 28.39 -5.01 4.11
N THR A 148 28.58 -5.38 2.84
CA THR A 148 29.17 -6.65 2.45
C THR A 148 30.57 -6.43 1.88
N GLY A 149 31.58 -7.04 2.49
CA GLY A 149 32.97 -6.94 2.02
C GLY A 149 33.32 -7.85 0.84
N SER A 150 32.39 -8.66 0.33
CA SER A 150 32.65 -9.54 -0.82
C SER A 150 31.45 -9.65 -1.77
N PRO A 151 31.68 -9.78 -3.09
CA PRO A 151 30.62 -10.00 -4.07
C PRO A 151 29.80 -11.28 -3.82
N VAL A 152 30.44 -12.32 -3.27
CA VAL A 152 29.78 -13.59 -2.95
C VAL A 152 28.79 -13.40 -1.78
N ALA A 153 29.18 -12.66 -0.74
CA ALA A 153 28.28 -12.33 0.37
C ALA A 153 27.09 -11.48 -0.10
N ALA A 154 27.34 -10.50 -0.98
CA ALA A 154 26.28 -9.70 -1.60
C ALA A 154 25.29 -10.56 -2.40
N LEU A 155 25.81 -11.53 -3.17
CA LEU A 155 24.97 -12.44 -3.95
C LEU A 155 24.14 -13.37 -3.06
N HIS A 156 24.73 -13.90 -1.97
CA HIS A 156 23.99 -14.69 -0.99
C HIS A 156 22.89 -13.88 -0.31
N ALA A 157 23.16 -12.64 0.07
CA ALA A 157 22.16 -11.75 0.67
C ALA A 157 21.01 -11.44 -0.31
N ALA A 158 21.35 -11.09 -1.56
CA ALA A 158 20.37 -10.84 -2.61
C ALA A 158 19.52 -12.08 -2.90
N PHE A 159 20.14 -13.25 -3.00
CA PHE A 159 19.42 -14.50 -3.25
C PHE A 159 18.51 -14.89 -2.09
N GLY A 160 18.99 -14.78 -0.84
CA GLY A 160 18.17 -15.03 0.34
C GLY A 160 16.93 -14.14 0.38
N PHE A 161 17.12 -12.84 0.18
CA PHE A 161 16.01 -11.88 0.09
C PHE A 161 15.02 -12.22 -1.03
N TRP A 162 15.53 -12.49 -2.24
CA TRP A 162 14.71 -12.86 -3.39
C TRP A 162 13.92 -14.14 -3.13
N ALA A 163 14.54 -15.15 -2.52
CA ALA A 163 13.90 -16.43 -2.22
C ALA A 163 12.71 -16.24 -1.27
N GLY A 164 12.85 -15.41 -0.24
CA GLY A 164 11.74 -15.07 0.65
C GLY A 164 10.65 -14.24 -0.02
N ALA A 165 11.03 -13.27 -0.87
CA ALA A 165 10.06 -12.51 -1.66
C ALA A 165 9.28 -13.42 -2.62
N ALA A 166 9.94 -14.39 -3.25
CA ALA A 166 9.34 -15.39 -4.12
C ALA A 166 8.41 -16.34 -3.35
N GLU A 167 8.82 -16.81 -2.16
CA GLU A 167 7.95 -17.58 -1.26
C GLU A 167 6.68 -16.81 -0.92
N ALA A 168 6.81 -15.56 -0.48
CA ALA A 168 5.67 -14.71 -0.17
C ALA A 168 4.76 -14.49 -1.38
N ALA A 169 5.32 -14.31 -2.58
CA ALA A 169 4.57 -14.22 -3.83
C ALA A 169 3.80 -15.53 -4.11
N ILE A 170 4.44 -16.69 -3.96
CA ILE A 170 3.79 -17.99 -4.14
C ILE A 170 2.64 -18.17 -3.14
N LEU A 171 2.86 -17.91 -1.85
CA LEU A 171 1.82 -18.01 -0.82
C LEU A 171 0.64 -17.08 -1.12
N THR A 172 0.95 -15.87 -1.56
CA THR A 172 0.00 -14.82 -1.90
C THR A 172 -0.85 -15.14 -3.13
N LEU A 173 -0.23 -15.68 -4.17
CA LEU A 173 -0.84 -15.84 -5.48
C LEU A 173 -1.47 -17.24 -5.65
N ALA A 174 -0.82 -18.28 -5.12
CA ALA A 174 -1.25 -19.66 -5.27
C ALA A 174 -2.11 -20.15 -4.10
N LEU A 175 -1.69 -19.89 -2.85
CA LEU A 175 -2.34 -20.45 -1.66
C LEU A 175 -3.51 -19.58 -1.16
N TRP A 176 -3.37 -18.26 -1.20
CA TRP A 176 -4.32 -17.32 -0.58
C TRP A 176 -5.00 -16.39 -1.59
N ARG A 177 -5.98 -16.92 -2.34
CA ARG A 177 -6.92 -16.12 -3.13
C ARG A 177 -7.99 -15.48 -2.24
N ILE A 178 -7.57 -14.56 -1.37
CA ILE A 178 -8.48 -13.79 -0.50
C ILE A 178 -9.28 -12.84 -1.40
N ARG A 179 -10.60 -13.05 -1.47
CA ARG A 179 -11.62 -12.17 -2.08
C ARG A 179 -11.06 -11.23 -3.18
N PRO A 180 -10.81 -11.75 -4.41
CA PRO A 180 -10.15 -10.99 -5.48
C PRO A 180 -10.86 -9.68 -5.87
N PHE A 181 -12.15 -9.54 -5.54
CA PHE A 181 -12.95 -8.35 -5.81
C PHE A 181 -13.31 -7.55 -4.56
N GLY A 182 -12.70 -7.83 -3.41
CA GLY A 182 -12.91 -7.10 -2.15
C GLY A 182 -12.78 -5.57 -2.29
N PRO A 183 -11.64 -5.05 -2.77
CA PRO A 183 -11.46 -3.61 -2.94
C PRO A 183 -12.41 -3.01 -3.98
N ALA A 184 -12.69 -3.72 -5.08
CA ALA A 184 -13.66 -3.29 -6.08
C ALA A 184 -15.08 -3.20 -5.48
N ARG A 185 -15.50 -4.20 -4.70
CA ARG A 185 -16.81 -4.20 -4.01
C ARG A 185 -16.91 -3.11 -2.97
N ALA A 186 -15.83 -2.80 -2.25
CA ALA A 186 -15.80 -1.72 -1.27
C ALA A 186 -15.93 -0.36 -1.98
N ALA A 187 -15.15 -0.12 -3.04
CA ALA A 187 -15.23 1.13 -3.81
C ALA A 187 -16.61 1.32 -4.47
N LEU A 188 -17.23 0.24 -4.98
CA LEU A 188 -18.61 0.24 -5.47
C LEU A 188 -19.62 0.55 -4.37
N ALA A 189 -19.45 -0.02 -3.16
CA ALA A 189 -20.31 0.27 -2.03
C ALA A 189 -20.21 1.74 -1.60
N ASP A 190 -18.99 2.30 -1.55
CA ASP A 190 -18.75 3.70 -1.21
C ASP A 190 -19.38 4.64 -2.25
N ALA A 191 -19.24 4.34 -3.55
CA ALA A 191 -19.89 5.11 -4.61
C ALA A 191 -21.42 5.03 -4.53
N ALA A 192 -21.99 3.86 -4.25
CA ALA A 192 -23.43 3.68 -4.08
C ALA A 192 -23.96 4.43 -2.84
N LEU A 193 -23.23 4.42 -1.73
CA LEU A 193 -23.59 5.17 -0.52
C LEU A 193 -23.51 6.68 -0.75
N ALA A 194 -22.46 7.17 -1.40
CA ALA A 194 -22.33 8.59 -1.74
C ALA A 194 -23.45 9.08 -2.67
N LEU A 195 -23.86 8.25 -3.65
CA LEU A 195 -25.02 8.53 -4.50
C LEU A 195 -26.34 8.53 -3.72
N ALA A 196 -26.53 7.57 -2.81
CA ALA A 196 -27.72 7.50 -1.98
C ALA A 196 -27.84 8.69 -1.01
N GLU A 197 -26.72 9.18 -0.47
CA GLU A 197 -26.67 10.40 0.33
C GLU A 197 -27.02 11.63 -0.50
N LEU A 198 -26.41 11.80 -1.68
CA LEU A 198 -26.76 12.90 -2.59
C LEU A 198 -28.25 12.88 -2.96
N ALA A 199 -28.82 11.70 -3.24
CA ALA A 199 -30.24 11.57 -3.56
C ALA A 199 -31.13 11.97 -2.38
N ARG A 200 -30.76 11.61 -1.15
CA ARG A 200 -31.49 11.99 0.06
C ARG A 200 -31.43 13.50 0.31
N ASP A 201 -30.25 14.10 0.21
CA ASP A 201 -30.05 15.54 0.41
C ASP A 201 -30.82 16.36 -0.63
N LEU A 202 -30.90 15.90 -1.87
CA LEU A 202 -31.72 16.53 -2.92
C LEU A 202 -33.22 16.43 -2.60
N ALA A 203 -33.69 15.26 -2.13
CA ALA A 203 -35.10 15.07 -1.77
C ALA A 203 -35.51 15.89 -0.54
N GLU A 204 -34.64 16.00 0.47
CA GLU A 204 -34.87 16.84 1.66
C GLU A 204 -34.97 18.33 1.30
N ARG A 205 -34.22 18.78 0.29
CA ARG A 205 -34.25 20.18 -0.18
C ARG A 205 -35.37 20.49 -1.15
N GLU A 206 -35.85 19.54 -1.93
CA GLU A 206 -37.09 19.73 -2.71
C GLU A 206 -38.29 20.02 -1.79
N ALA A 207 -38.28 19.47 -0.58
CA ALA A 207 -39.28 19.74 0.45
C ALA A 207 -39.11 21.12 1.15
N ASP A 208 -37.97 21.80 0.98
CA ASP A 208 -37.62 23.04 1.67
C ASP A 208 -37.55 24.20 0.66
N ALA A 209 -38.45 25.20 0.78
CA ALA A 209 -38.64 26.26 -0.22
C ALA A 209 -37.53 27.34 -0.25
N GLY A 210 -36.27 26.96 -0.04
CA GLY A 210 -35.10 27.84 -0.05
C GLY A 210 -34.61 28.15 -1.46
N GLY A 211 -34.37 29.44 -1.75
CA GLY A 211 -34.04 29.95 -3.09
C GLY A 211 -32.78 29.38 -3.77
N GLU A 212 -32.74 29.49 -5.11
CA GLU A 212 -31.79 28.89 -6.07
C GLU A 212 -30.30 28.99 -5.69
N THR A 213 -29.87 30.05 -5.00
CA THR A 213 -28.44 30.31 -4.72
C THR A 213 -27.83 29.38 -3.67
N GLY A 214 -28.61 28.87 -2.72
CA GLY A 214 -28.17 27.89 -1.72
C GLY A 214 -28.11 26.45 -2.25
N PHE A 215 -28.89 26.15 -3.29
CA PHE A 215 -28.87 24.88 -4.02
C PHE A 215 -27.57 24.74 -4.82
N ASP A 216 -27.17 25.80 -5.50
CA ASP A 216 -26.06 25.79 -6.45
C ASP A 216 -24.68 25.62 -5.79
N LEU A 217 -24.45 26.25 -4.63
CA LEU A 217 -23.21 26.12 -3.87
C LEU A 217 -23.06 24.71 -3.24
N HIS A 218 -24.17 24.18 -2.71
CA HIS A 218 -24.22 22.86 -2.07
C HIS A 218 -24.10 21.72 -3.11
N ALA A 219 -24.76 21.86 -4.26
CA ALA A 219 -24.66 20.92 -5.37
C ALA A 219 -23.21 20.78 -5.86
N ARG A 220 -22.42 21.86 -5.89
CA ARG A 220 -21.01 21.81 -6.34
C ARG A 220 -20.11 21.00 -5.40
N GLY A 221 -20.28 21.12 -4.09
CA GLY A 221 -19.49 20.37 -3.09
C GLY A 221 -19.80 18.88 -3.10
N HIS A 222 -21.09 18.51 -3.04
CA HIS A 222 -21.50 17.10 -3.02
C HIS A 222 -21.28 16.39 -4.36
N ARG A 223 -21.51 17.06 -5.50
CA ARG A 223 -21.23 16.47 -6.83
C ARG A 223 -19.76 16.12 -7.01
N ARG A 224 -18.85 16.91 -6.43
CA ARG A 224 -17.41 16.62 -6.48
C ARG A 224 -17.06 15.36 -5.68
N ALA A 225 -17.54 15.25 -4.44
CA ALA A 225 -17.28 14.08 -3.60
C ALA A 225 -17.84 12.78 -4.22
N VAL A 226 -19.06 12.84 -4.78
CA VAL A 226 -19.67 11.71 -5.50
C VAL A 226 -18.87 11.37 -6.75
N ARG A 227 -18.44 12.37 -7.53
CA ARG A 227 -17.64 12.12 -8.73
C ARG A 227 -16.28 11.51 -8.37
N GLU A 228 -15.62 11.98 -7.33
CA GLU A 228 -14.38 11.38 -6.81
C GLU A 228 -14.59 9.93 -6.33
N ALA A 229 -15.75 9.60 -5.73
CA ALA A 229 -16.09 8.22 -5.37
C ALA A 229 -16.31 7.34 -6.62
N ILE A 230 -16.99 7.86 -7.65
CA ILE A 230 -17.23 7.15 -8.91
C ILE A 230 -15.92 6.91 -9.68
N GLU A 231 -15.07 7.93 -9.82
CA GLU A 231 -13.77 7.79 -10.51
C GLU A 231 -12.84 6.82 -9.76
N ARG A 232 -12.87 6.82 -8.40
CA ARG A 232 -12.17 5.81 -7.59
C ARG A 232 -12.70 4.40 -7.85
N ALA A 233 -14.01 4.21 -7.87
CA ALA A 233 -14.61 2.91 -8.18
C ALA A 233 -14.20 2.44 -9.58
N ARG A 234 -14.23 3.33 -10.57
CA ARG A 234 -13.82 3.04 -11.95
C ARG A 234 -12.36 2.58 -12.02
N ALA A 235 -11.45 3.29 -11.35
CA ALA A 235 -10.02 2.98 -11.35
C ALA A 235 -9.68 1.61 -10.73
N VAL A 236 -10.54 1.08 -9.85
CA VAL A 236 -10.33 -0.23 -9.18
C VAL A 236 -11.03 -1.38 -9.94
N THR A 237 -11.97 -1.07 -10.84
CA THR A 237 -12.73 -2.07 -11.62
C THR A 237 -12.20 -2.34 -13.03
N GLN A 238 -11.37 -1.45 -13.58
CA GLN A 238 -10.73 -1.59 -14.89
C GLN A 238 -9.41 -2.36 -14.79
#